data_AF-A0A210RXE6-F1
#
_entry.id   AF-A0A210RXE6-F1
#
_cell.length_a   1.000
_cell.length_b   1.000
_cell.length_c   1.000
_cell.angle_alpha   90.00
_cell.angle_beta   90.00
_cell.angle_gamma   90.00
#
_symmetry.space_group_name_H-M   'P 1'
#
loop_
_entity.id
_entity.type
_entity.pdbx_description
1 polymer ?
#
loop_
_entity_poly.entity_id
_entity_poly.type
_entity_poly.pdbx_seq_one_letter_code
_entity_poly.pdbx_strand_id
1 'polypeptide(L)'
;MKEEFAMHEVTLNSLLALTNPTQYRIGREHIFPSDASLQWFIRKNKVVLAKAGAVVKPAGHILINQNKFDVAVLEIGLICNQLSEG
;
A
#
# COMPACT_ATOMS: atom_id res chain seq x y z
N MET A 1 4.83 29.92 16.12
CA MET A 1 5.63 29.44 14.97
C MET A 1 6.11 28.02 15.27
N LYS A 2 5.19 27.05 15.31
CA LYS A 2 5.48 25.63 15.64
C LYS A 2 4.95 24.65 14.57
N GLU A 3 4.36 25.15 13.49
CA GLU A 3 3.64 24.33 12.50
C GLU A 3 4.51 23.95 11.29
N GLU A 4 5.64 24.61 11.07
CA GLU A 4 6.50 24.39 9.89
C GLU A 4 7.37 23.12 9.98
N PHE A 5 7.67 22.65 11.19
CA PHE A 5 8.57 21.50 11.40
C PHE A 5 7.86 20.14 11.29
N ALA A 6 6.53 20.11 11.37
CA ALA A 6 5.76 18.86 11.29
C ALA A 6 5.75 18.25 9.86
N MET A 7 5.97 19.05 8.81
CA MET A 7 5.98 18.53 7.43
C MET A 7 7.26 17.79 7.04
N HIS A 8 8.41 18.10 7.67
CA HIS A 8 9.70 17.50 7.32
C HIS A 8 9.96 16.16 8.02
N GLU A 9 9.37 15.93 9.20
CA GLU A 9 9.49 14.66 9.90
C GLU A 9 8.60 13.57 9.27
N VAL A 10 7.48 13.99 8.66
CA VAL A 10 6.55 13.11 7.94
C VAL A 10 7.17 12.55 6.65
N THR A 11 8.11 13.25 6.01
CA THR A 11 8.77 12.81 4.77
C THR A 11 9.87 11.76 5.01
N LEU A 12 10.66 11.89 6.09
CA LEU A 12 11.72 10.92 6.42
C LEU A 12 11.16 9.59 6.91
N ASN A 13 10.15 9.61 7.80
CA ASN A 13 9.49 8.40 8.27
C ASN A 13 8.71 7.68 7.15
N SER A 14 8.19 8.42 6.16
CA SER A 14 7.48 7.82 5.02
C SER A 14 8.40 7.20 3.97
N LEU A 15 9.69 7.55 3.92
CA LEU A 15 10.69 6.89 3.08
C LEU A 15 11.24 5.62 3.72
N LEU A 16 11.39 5.61 5.05
CA LEU A 16 11.88 4.44 5.81
C LEU A 16 10.91 3.25 5.80
N ALA A 17 9.61 3.49 5.60
CA ALA A 17 8.58 2.44 5.56
C ALA A 17 8.28 1.91 4.15
N LEU A 18 9.11 2.25 3.15
CA LEU A 18 8.98 1.73 1.79
C LEU A 18 9.66 0.38 1.68
N THR A 19 8.88 -0.63 1.27
CA THR A 19 9.37 -2.01 1.13
C THR A 19 9.12 -2.50 -0.29
N ASN A 20 9.93 -3.45 -0.76
CA ASN A 20 9.63 -4.15 -2.00
C ASN A 20 8.37 -5.01 -1.82
N PRO A 21 7.48 -5.14 -2.83
CA PRO A 21 6.36 -6.08 -2.81
C PRO A 21 6.66 -7.47 -2.25
N THR A 22 7.77 -8.10 -2.64
CA THR A 22 8.13 -9.43 -2.13
C THR A 22 8.41 -9.41 -0.63
N GLN A 23 9.05 -8.36 -0.12
CA GLN A 23 9.29 -8.20 1.33
C GLN A 23 8.00 -7.94 2.09
N TYR A 24 7.11 -7.10 1.56
CA TYR A 24 5.80 -6.85 2.16
C TYR A 24 4.98 -8.15 2.31
N ARG A 25 5.06 -9.05 1.32
CA ARG A 25 4.38 -10.36 1.33
C ARG A 25 4.87 -11.26 2.46
N ILE A 26 6.17 -11.20 2.80
CA ILE A 26 6.75 -11.97 3.90
C ILE A 26 6.12 -11.46 5.21
N GLY A 27 5.19 -12.24 5.78
CA GLY A 27 4.37 -11.87 6.94
C GLY A 27 2.87 -11.69 6.63
N ARG A 28 2.48 -11.68 5.36
CA ARG A 28 1.08 -11.50 4.89
C ARG A 28 0.68 -12.58 3.90
N GLU A 29 1.31 -13.75 3.99
CA GLU A 29 1.11 -14.86 3.05
C GLU A 29 -0.33 -15.41 3.08
N HIS A 30 -1.02 -15.25 4.22
CA HIS A 30 -2.43 -15.58 4.37
C HIS A 30 -3.37 -14.67 3.56
N ILE A 31 -2.94 -13.45 3.22
CA ILE A 31 -3.68 -12.51 2.36
C ILE A 31 -3.22 -12.66 0.90
N PHE A 32 -1.90 -12.75 0.70
CA PHE A 32 -1.27 -12.86 -0.61
C PHE A 32 -0.40 -14.13 -0.66
N PRO A 33 -0.96 -15.28 -1.08
CA PRO A 33 -0.26 -16.57 -1.01
C PRO A 33 0.92 -16.67 -1.99
N SER A 34 0.96 -15.81 -3.01
CA SER A 34 2.07 -15.76 -3.96
C SER A 34 2.39 -14.34 -4.40
N ASP A 35 3.62 -14.11 -4.86
CA ASP A 35 4.01 -12.83 -5.47
C ASP A 35 3.08 -12.45 -6.63
N ALA A 36 2.63 -13.45 -7.41
CA ALA A 36 1.67 -13.24 -8.50
C ALA A 36 0.32 -12.69 -8.01
N SER A 37 -0.19 -13.18 -6.88
CA SER A 37 -1.45 -12.68 -6.29
C SER A 37 -1.34 -11.22 -5.85
N LEU A 38 -0.22 -10.85 -5.21
CA LEU A 38 0.06 -9.47 -4.81
C LEU A 38 0.22 -8.56 -6.03
N GLN A 39 0.96 -9.01 -7.06
CA GLN A 39 1.13 -8.27 -8.31
C GLN A 39 -0.20 -8.05 -9.03
N TRP A 40 -1.05 -9.07 -9.08
CA TRP A 40 -2.38 -8.96 -9.66
C TRP A 40 -3.22 -7.92 -8.90
N PHE A 41 -3.22 -7.97 -7.56
CA PHE A 41 -3.95 -7.01 -6.72
C PHE A 41 -3.48 -5.57 -6.94
N ILE A 42 -2.16 -5.35 -6.97
CA ILE A 42 -1.56 -4.03 -7.23
C ILE A 42 -1.98 -3.52 -8.62
N ARG A 43 -1.95 -4.37 -9.65
CA ARG A 43 -2.35 -3.99 -11.01
C ARG A 43 -3.83 -3.64 -11.08
N LYS A 44 -4.70 -4.45 -10.45
CA LYS A 44 -6.15 -4.25 -10.46
C LYS A 44 -6.56 -2.97 -9.73
N ASN A 45 -5.90 -2.65 -8.61
CA ASN A 45 -6.27 -1.52 -7.74
C ASN A 45 -5.31 -0.33 -7.85
N LYS A 46 -4.48 -0.27 -8.91
CA LYS A 46 -3.38 0.69 -9.08
C LYS A 46 -3.80 2.15 -8.81
N VAL A 47 -4.96 2.57 -9.31
CA VAL A 47 -5.44 3.96 -9.17
C VAL A 47 -5.74 4.30 -7.71
N VAL A 48 -6.42 3.40 -7.00
CA VAL A 48 -6.77 3.58 -5.58
C VAL A 48 -5.51 3.57 -4.72
N LEU A 49 -4.63 2.60 -4.94
CA LEU A 49 -3.37 2.46 -4.20
C LEU A 49 -2.43 3.65 -4.41
N ALA A 50 -2.37 4.20 -5.62
CA ALA A 50 -1.58 5.40 -5.90
C ALA A 50 -2.17 6.64 -5.21
N LYS A 51 -3.49 6.84 -5.27
CA LYS A 51 -4.18 7.97 -4.61
C LYS A 51 -4.01 7.93 -3.09
N ALA A 52 -4.07 6.74 -2.49
CA ALA A 52 -3.85 6.54 -1.06
C ALA A 52 -2.36 6.71 -0.64
N GLY A 53 -1.43 6.78 -1.60
CA GLY A 53 0.00 6.75 -1.32
C GLY A 53 0.50 5.40 -0.77
N ALA A 54 -0.26 4.33 -1.00
CA ALA A 54 0.08 2.96 -0.61
C ALA A 54 1.15 2.34 -1.52
N VAL A 55 1.12 2.72 -2.80
CA VAL A 55 2.12 2.30 -3.81
C VAL A 55 2.77 3.52 -4.42
N VAL A 56 4.09 3.51 -4.47
CA VAL A 56 4.90 4.51 -5.16
C VAL A 56 5.78 3.83 -6.21
N LYS A 57 6.14 4.58 -7.27
CA LYS A 57 6.97 4.06 -8.36
C LYS A 57 8.19 4.93 -8.66
N PRO A 58 9.13 5.13 -7.71
CA PRO A 58 10.35 5.88 -7.98
C PRO A 58 11.22 5.14 -9.00
N ALA A 59 11.72 5.86 -10.01
CA ALA A 59 12.62 5.34 -11.05
C ALA A 59 12.16 4.02 -11.70
N GLY A 60 10.84 3.77 -11.78
CA GLY A 60 10.29 2.56 -12.39
C GLY A 60 10.10 1.37 -11.44
N HIS A 61 10.59 1.43 -10.20
CA HIS A 61 10.49 0.36 -9.22
C HIS A 61 9.24 0.54 -8.35
N ILE A 62 8.43 -0.52 -8.20
CA ILE A 62 7.26 -0.49 -7.30
C ILE A 62 7.75 -0.66 -5.87
N LEU A 63 7.39 0.28 -5.01
CA LEU A 63 7.57 0.19 -3.57
C LEU A 63 6.22 0.34 -2.87
N ILE A 64 6.10 -0.33 -1.73
CA ILE A 64 4.90 -0.36 -0.89
C ILE A 64 5.18 0.42 0.38
N ASN A 65 4.34 1.41 0.66
CA ASN A 65 4.23 1.97 2.01
C ASN A 65 3.35 1.03 2.83
N GLN A 66 3.96 0.24 3.70
CA GLN A 66 3.30 -0.87 4.39
C GLN A 66 2.01 -0.46 5.11
N ASN A 67 2.07 0.61 5.92
CA ASN A 67 0.94 1.06 6.72
C ASN A 67 -0.25 1.51 5.84
N LYS A 68 0.03 2.28 4.80
CA LYS A 68 -1.00 2.77 3.87
C LYS A 68 -1.57 1.65 3.00
N PHE A 69 -0.74 0.66 2.67
CA PHE A 69 -1.16 -0.48 1.88
C PHE A 69 -2.05 -1.42 2.67
N ASP A 70 -1.73 -1.70 3.94
CA ASP A 70 -2.59 -2.50 4.81
C ASP A 70 -3.99 -1.88 4.96
N VAL A 71 -4.06 -0.56 5.18
CA VAL A 71 -5.35 0.17 5.21
C VAL A 71 -6.11 0.03 3.88
N ALA A 72 -5.43 0.26 2.75
CA ALA A 72 -6.07 0.15 1.44
C ALA A 72 -6.56 -1.28 1.13
N VAL A 73 -5.83 -2.31 1.55
CA VAL A 73 -6.24 -3.72 1.41
C VAL A 73 -7.53 -3.98 2.17
N LEU A 74 -7.63 -3.50 3.41
CA LEU A 74 -8.83 -3.63 4.22
C LEU A 74 -10.02 -2.89 3.60
N GLU A 75 -9.83 -1.63 3.20
CA GLU A 75 -10.89 -0.83 2.56
C GLU A 75 -11.42 -1.49 1.28
N ILE A 76 -10.52 -1.98 0.42
CA ILE A 76 -10.90 -2.66 -0.83
C ILE A 76 -11.63 -3.98 -0.52
N GLY A 77 -11.15 -4.75 0.46
CA GLY A 77 -11.80 -6.00 0.88
C GLY A 77 -13.22 -5.77 1.42
N LEU A 78 -13.43 -4.73 2.22
CA LEU A 78 -14.74 -4.37 2.75
C LEU A 78 -15.72 -3.99 1.65
N ILE A 79 -15.28 -3.21 0.66
CA ILE A 79 -16.12 -2.81 -0.48
C ILE A 79 -16.55 -4.03 -1.30
N CYS A 80 -15.67 -5.01 -1.51
CA CYS A 80 -16.01 -6.24 -2.24
C CYS A 80 -17.09 -7.07 -1.53
N ASN A 81 -17.07 -7.16 -0.20
CA ASN A 81 -18.11 -7.88 0.54
C ASN A 81 -19.47 -7.17 0.49
N GLN A 82 -19.48 -5.84 0.48
CA GLN A 82 -20.72 -5.06 0.42
C GLN A 82 -21.43 -5.13 -0.95
N LEU A 83 -20.69 -5.47 -2.02
CA LEU A 83 -21.25 -5.63 -3.36
C LEU A 83 -21.75 -7.06 -3.65
N SER A 84 -21.50 -8.03 -2.77
CA SER A 84 -22.02 -9.40 -2.88
C SER A 84 -23.34 -9.64 -2.13
N GLU A 85 -23.79 -8.68 -1.33
CA GLU A 85 -25.06 -8.75 -0.59
C GLU A 85 -26.19 -7.91 -1.23
N GLY A 86 -25.98 -7.40 -2.45
CA GLY A 86 -26.92 -6.55 -3.20
C GLY A 86 -27.55 -7.23 -4.41
#